data_AF-A0A1Y2E9S0-F1
#
_entry.id   AF-A0A1Y2E9S0-F1
#
_cell.length_a   1.000
_cell.length_b   1.000
_cell.length_c   1.000
_cell.angle_alpha   90.00
_cell.angle_beta   90.00
_cell.angle_gamma   90.00
#
_symmetry.space_group_name_H-M   'P 1'
#
loop_
_entity.id
_entity.type
_entity.pdbx_description
1 polymer ?
#
loop_
_entity_poly.entity_id
_entity_poly.type
_entity_poly.pdbx_seq_one_letter_code
_entity_poly.pdbx_strand_id
1 'polypeptide(L)'
;MPTLTPCDLAWSSVDVNAVLPPLTVSSPLASTWSTAMSTRDDLLQLFNGFSPFFSIPDAEAEGSSLRMELGLAIQQAEGQRKEIWWTLGGLPSGANRREMIVISLRGEPAVRRPFCQFMSYDYIDHLLRSYVQGIASRMIRSARRPQQASMVVYLVARHWTTLDPLRRAQGVLAAKGYDEYIKSQAAVAGHSVPVSSSRRSLSALSPLPS
;
A
#
# COMPACT_ATOMS: atom_id res chain seq x y z
N MET A 1 31.50 7.28 2.32
CA MET A 1 30.51 7.26 1.21
C MET A 1 29.86 5.88 1.18
N PRO A 2 28.54 5.74 1.31
CA PRO A 2 27.88 4.44 1.15
C PRO A 2 28.10 3.93 -0.29
N THR A 3 28.50 2.66 -0.44
CA THR A 3 28.63 2.01 -1.75
C THR A 3 27.27 1.88 -2.42
N LEU A 4 27.14 2.37 -3.66
CA LEU A 4 25.91 2.24 -4.44
C LEU A 4 25.60 0.78 -4.71
N THR A 5 24.36 0.38 -4.44
CA THR A 5 23.90 -0.99 -4.73
C THR A 5 23.55 -1.13 -6.22
N PRO A 6 23.43 -2.37 -6.76
CA PRO A 6 22.96 -2.57 -8.12
C PRO A 6 21.59 -1.93 -8.40
N CYS A 7 20.71 -1.88 -7.40
CA CYS A 7 19.40 -1.23 -7.51
C CYS A 7 19.52 0.29 -7.62
N ASP A 8 20.44 0.91 -6.85
CA ASP A 8 20.67 2.35 -6.91
C ASP A 8 21.22 2.78 -8.27
N LEU A 9 22.17 2.01 -8.82
CA LEU A 9 22.72 2.26 -10.15
C LEU A 9 21.64 2.13 -11.24
N ALA A 10 20.73 1.16 -11.09
CA ALA A 10 19.72 0.89 -12.10
C ALA A 10 18.52 1.85 -12.05
N TRP A 11 18.07 2.25 -10.87
CA TRP A 11 16.74 2.85 -10.71
C TRP A 11 16.71 4.19 -9.97
N SER A 12 17.84 4.70 -9.47
CA SER A 12 17.83 5.99 -8.73
C SER A 12 17.40 7.20 -9.57
N SER A 13 17.50 7.10 -10.90
CA SER A 13 17.08 8.11 -11.87
C SER A 13 15.71 7.85 -12.50
N VAL A 14 15.06 6.71 -12.18
CA VAL A 14 13.75 6.36 -12.74
C VAL A 14 12.68 7.23 -12.10
N ASP A 15 11.87 7.90 -12.93
CA ASP A 15 10.70 8.64 -12.46
C ASP A 15 9.64 7.67 -11.95
N VAL A 16 9.27 7.83 -10.67
CA VAL A 16 8.24 7.03 -10.03
C VAL A 16 6.88 7.16 -10.74
N ASN A 17 6.58 8.30 -11.37
CA ASN A 17 5.32 8.49 -12.10
C ASN A 17 5.28 7.71 -13.42
N ALA A 18 6.44 7.37 -14.01
CA ALA A 18 6.49 6.52 -15.20
C ALA A 18 6.18 5.05 -14.87
N VAL A 19 6.54 4.59 -13.67
CA VAL A 19 6.30 3.21 -13.20
C VAL A 19 4.97 3.07 -12.48
N LEU A 20 4.61 4.07 -11.67
CA LEU A 20 3.40 4.14 -10.87
C LEU A 20 2.67 5.45 -11.20
N PRO A 21 2.02 5.54 -12.38
CA PRO A 21 1.28 6.73 -12.77
C PRO A 21 0.12 6.96 -11.80
N PRO A 22 -0.12 8.22 -11.39
CA PRO A 22 -1.28 8.51 -10.56
C PRO A 22 -2.58 8.25 -11.33
N LEU A 23 -3.61 7.75 -10.63
CA LEU A 23 -4.95 7.61 -11.21
C LEU A 23 -5.52 9.00 -11.51
N THR A 24 -6.04 9.21 -12.72
CA THR A 24 -6.63 10.49 -13.14
C THR A 24 -8.04 10.29 -13.68
N VAL A 25 -8.83 11.36 -13.72
CA VAL A 25 -10.19 11.35 -14.30
C VAL A 25 -10.17 10.95 -15.79
N SER A 26 -9.05 11.23 -16.46
CA SER A 26 -8.81 10.95 -17.87
C SER A 26 -8.20 9.57 -18.13
N SER A 27 -7.98 8.74 -17.10
CA SER A 27 -7.44 7.39 -17.26
C SER A 27 -8.37 6.57 -18.17
N PRO A 28 -7.90 6.14 -19.36
CA PRO A 28 -8.79 5.65 -20.41
C PRO A 28 -9.10 4.15 -20.29
N LEU A 29 -8.30 3.40 -19.54
CA LEU A 29 -8.38 1.94 -19.48
C LEU A 29 -9.20 1.47 -18.29
N ALA A 30 -10.20 0.61 -18.55
CA ALA A 30 -10.99 -0.04 -17.51
C ALA A 30 -10.14 -0.85 -16.54
N SER A 31 -9.08 -1.50 -17.03
CA SER A 31 -8.12 -2.22 -16.20
C SER A 31 -7.46 -1.30 -15.17
N THR A 32 -7.10 -0.06 -15.50
CA THR A 32 -6.53 0.90 -14.55
C THR A 32 -7.48 1.20 -13.40
N TRP A 33 -8.76 1.41 -13.68
CA TRP A 33 -9.78 1.64 -12.66
C TRP A 33 -10.02 0.39 -11.81
N SER A 34 -10.16 -0.78 -12.44
CA SER A 34 -10.33 -2.05 -11.74
C SER A 34 -9.14 -2.33 -10.82
N THR A 35 -7.91 -2.17 -11.30
CA THR A 35 -6.69 -2.34 -10.50
C THR A 35 -6.65 -1.36 -9.34
N ALA A 36 -7.04 -0.10 -9.53
CA ALA A 36 -7.08 0.88 -8.45
C ALA A 36 -8.06 0.50 -7.34
N MET A 37 -9.27 0.05 -7.72
CA MET A 37 -10.28 -0.42 -6.77
C MET A 37 -9.82 -1.67 -6.03
N SER A 38 -9.28 -2.67 -6.74
CA SER A 38 -8.73 -3.88 -6.11
C SER A 38 -7.55 -3.56 -5.20
N THR A 39 -6.65 -2.65 -5.58
CA THR A 39 -5.51 -2.23 -4.75
C THR A 39 -5.99 -1.69 -3.41
N ARG A 40 -6.99 -0.80 -3.40
CA ARG A 40 -7.56 -0.30 -2.15
C ARG A 40 -8.10 -1.46 -1.31
N ASP A 41 -8.94 -2.29 -1.91
CA ASP A 41 -9.66 -3.32 -1.19
C ASP A 41 -8.69 -4.37 -0.62
N ASP A 42 -7.73 -4.82 -1.42
CA ASP A 42 -6.67 -5.74 -1.02
C ASP A 42 -5.84 -5.17 0.13
N LEU A 43 -5.55 -3.85 0.13
CA LEU A 43 -4.87 -3.21 1.25
C LEU A 43 -5.73 -3.23 2.51
N LEU A 44 -7.01 -2.84 2.43
CA LEU A 44 -7.91 -2.81 3.58
C LEU A 44 -8.08 -4.22 4.19
N GLN A 45 -8.11 -5.27 3.37
CA GLN A 45 -8.14 -6.65 3.84
C GLN A 45 -6.86 -7.10 4.58
N LEU A 46 -5.73 -6.38 4.44
CA LEU A 46 -4.56 -6.66 5.28
C LEU A 46 -4.80 -6.32 6.76
N PHE A 47 -5.77 -5.45 7.05
CA PHE A 47 -6.16 -5.04 8.41
C PHE A 47 -7.45 -5.73 8.88
N ASN A 48 -8.25 -6.24 7.95
CA ASN A 48 -9.56 -6.81 8.21
C ASN A 48 -9.55 -8.33 8.01
N GLY A 49 -9.85 -9.10 9.05
CA GLY A 49 -9.93 -10.56 8.98
C GLY A 49 -9.68 -11.24 10.32
N PHE A 50 -9.84 -12.57 10.36
CA PHE A 50 -9.59 -13.37 11.56
C PHE A 50 -8.11 -13.39 11.96
N SER A 51 -7.21 -13.34 10.97
CA SER A 51 -5.77 -13.25 11.15
C SER A 51 -5.23 -12.14 10.26
N PRO A 52 -5.39 -10.86 10.65
CA PRO A 52 -4.99 -9.75 9.81
C PRO A 52 -3.47 -9.69 9.72
N PHE A 53 -2.96 -9.30 8.55
CA PHE A 53 -1.52 -9.15 8.32
C PHE A 53 -0.95 -7.99 9.14
N PHE A 54 -1.70 -6.90 9.27
CA PHE A 54 -1.41 -5.77 10.14
C PHE A 54 -2.41 -5.72 11.29
N SER A 55 -1.91 -5.54 12.51
CA SER A 55 -2.75 -5.41 13.69
C SER A 55 -3.04 -3.95 13.99
N ILE A 56 -4.30 -3.61 14.23
CA ILE A 56 -4.69 -2.31 14.80
C ILE A 56 -4.63 -2.45 16.33
N PRO A 57 -4.07 -1.48 17.07
CA PRO A 57 -4.04 -1.52 18.53
C PRO A 57 -5.44 -1.78 19.14
N ASP A 58 -5.50 -2.61 20.19
CA ASP A 58 -6.77 -3.00 20.83
C ASP A 58 -7.25 -2.00 21.91
N ALA A 59 -6.32 -1.25 22.53
CA ALA A 59 -6.55 -0.69 23.87
C ALA A 59 -6.67 0.84 23.96
N GLU A 60 -6.79 1.56 22.84
CA GLU A 60 -6.75 3.04 22.85
C GLU A 60 -7.87 3.66 22.03
N ALA A 61 -8.27 4.89 22.38
CA ALA A 61 -9.23 5.70 21.62
C ALA A 61 -8.82 5.86 20.15
N GLU A 62 -7.51 5.87 19.89
CA GLU A 62 -6.94 5.83 18.53
C GLU A 62 -7.27 4.52 17.81
N GLY A 63 -7.14 3.37 18.47
CA GLY A 63 -7.48 2.06 17.91
C GLY A 63 -8.96 1.94 17.52
N SER A 64 -9.87 2.48 18.33
CA SER A 64 -11.30 2.54 17.98
C SER A 64 -11.56 3.45 16.77
N SER A 65 -10.89 4.60 16.70
CA SER A 65 -11.01 5.53 15.57
C SER A 65 -10.50 4.91 14.27
N LEU A 66 -9.36 4.21 14.33
CA LEU A 66 -8.78 3.48 13.19
C LEU A 66 -9.71 2.39 12.67
N ARG A 67 -10.34 1.60 13.55
CA ARG A 67 -11.30 0.56 13.15
C ARG A 67 -12.57 1.14 12.54
N MET A 68 -13.05 2.26 13.09
CA MET A 68 -14.19 2.98 12.53
C MET A 68 -13.87 3.46 11.10
N GLU A 69 -12.74 4.11 10.89
CA GLU A 69 -12.32 4.59 9.56
C GLU A 69 -12.05 3.45 8.58
N LEU A 70 -11.47 2.34 9.03
CA LEU A 70 -11.34 1.11 8.24
C LEU A 70 -12.72 0.59 7.80
N GLY A 71 -13.69 0.53 8.70
CA GLY A 71 -15.06 0.12 8.41
C GLY A 71 -15.74 1.04 7.38
N LEU A 72 -15.59 2.36 7.54
CA LEU A 72 -16.10 3.35 6.59
C LEU A 72 -15.43 3.24 5.22
N ALA A 73 -14.13 2.96 5.16
CA ALA A 73 -13.39 2.75 3.93
C ALA A 73 -13.87 1.51 3.17
N ILE A 74 -14.10 0.41 3.88
CA ILE A 74 -14.67 -0.84 3.32
C ILE A 74 -16.10 -0.59 2.82
N GLN A 75 -16.94 0.07 3.61
CA GLN A 75 -18.32 0.37 3.20
C GLN A 75 -18.36 1.28 1.96
N GLN A 76 -17.50 2.30 1.90
CA GLN A 76 -17.36 3.16 0.71
C GLN A 76 -16.90 2.34 -0.49
N ALA A 77 -15.98 1.40 -0.30
CA ALA A 77 -15.47 0.54 -1.36
C ALA A 77 -16.57 -0.32 -2.00
N GLU A 78 -17.36 -0.99 -1.17
CA GLU A 78 -18.52 -1.78 -1.59
C GLU A 78 -19.56 -0.91 -2.32
N GLY A 79 -19.85 0.27 -1.77
CA GLY A 79 -20.79 1.22 -2.38
C GLY A 79 -20.37 1.65 -3.79
N GLN A 80 -19.08 1.87 -4.01
CA GLN A 80 -18.53 2.26 -5.31
C GLN A 80 -18.43 1.09 -6.31
N ARG A 81 -18.52 -0.17 -5.87
CA ARG A 81 -18.54 -1.35 -6.76
C ARG A 81 -19.91 -1.63 -7.38
N LYS A 82 -20.98 -1.01 -6.89
CA LYS A 82 -22.33 -1.23 -7.41
C LYS A 82 -22.40 -0.90 -8.90
N GLU A 83 -23.04 -1.77 -9.70
CA GLU A 83 -23.10 -1.67 -11.17
C GLU A 83 -23.57 -0.32 -11.68
N ILE A 84 -24.47 0.35 -10.96
CA ILE A 84 -24.96 1.70 -11.29
C ILE A 84 -23.84 2.74 -11.42
N TRP A 85 -22.66 2.51 -10.84
CA TRP A 85 -21.48 3.39 -10.94
C TRP A 85 -20.63 3.15 -12.18
N TRP A 86 -20.85 2.06 -12.91
CA TRP A 86 -19.97 1.61 -13.98
C TRP A 86 -20.70 1.58 -15.33
N THR A 87 -19.93 1.75 -16.39
CA THR A 87 -20.37 1.49 -17.76
C THR A 87 -20.17 0.02 -18.08
N LEU A 88 -20.81 -0.49 -19.14
CA LEU A 88 -20.59 -1.87 -19.62
C LEU A 88 -19.12 -2.15 -19.97
N GLY A 89 -18.35 -1.11 -20.33
CA GLY A 89 -16.92 -1.21 -20.59
C GLY A 89 -16.03 -1.20 -19.33
N GLY A 90 -16.60 -1.20 -18.12
CA GLY A 90 -15.83 -1.21 -16.87
C GLY A 90 -15.20 0.14 -16.48
N LEU A 91 -15.62 1.24 -17.10
CA LEU A 91 -15.24 2.60 -16.69
C LEU A 91 -16.29 3.21 -15.77
N PRO A 92 -15.92 4.08 -14.81
CA PRO A 92 -16.92 4.82 -14.05
C PRO A 92 -17.75 5.72 -14.98
N SER A 93 -19.05 5.75 -14.72
CA SER A 93 -20.05 6.39 -15.57
C SER A 93 -20.14 7.90 -15.33
N GLY A 94 -19.70 8.68 -16.32
CA GLY A 94 -19.70 10.14 -16.26
C GLY A 94 -18.51 10.76 -15.53
N ALA A 95 -18.21 12.02 -15.85
CA ALA A 95 -17.05 12.73 -15.32
C ALA A 95 -17.09 12.89 -13.79
N ASN A 96 -18.25 13.27 -13.23
CA ASN A 96 -18.41 13.47 -11.80
C ASN A 96 -18.11 12.19 -10.99
N ARG A 97 -18.54 11.01 -11.48
CA ARG A 97 -18.25 9.74 -10.78
C ARG A 97 -16.78 9.39 -10.84
N ARG A 98 -16.12 9.61 -11.98
CA ARG A 98 -14.67 9.43 -12.11
C ARG A 98 -13.92 10.32 -11.15
N GLU A 99 -14.30 11.60 -11.06
CA GLU A 99 -13.72 12.55 -10.13
C GLU A 99 -13.93 12.12 -8.67
N MET A 100 -15.14 11.73 -8.29
CA MET A 100 -15.43 11.24 -6.93
C MET A 100 -14.58 10.02 -6.56
N ILE A 101 -14.44 9.04 -7.47
CA ILE A 101 -13.61 7.86 -7.22
C ILE A 101 -12.15 8.25 -7.10
N VAL A 102 -11.62 9.06 -8.04
CA VAL A 102 -10.23 9.54 -7.99
C VAL A 102 -9.96 10.22 -6.64
N ILE A 103 -10.79 11.18 -6.26
CA ILE A 103 -10.66 11.92 -5.00
C ILE A 103 -10.72 10.99 -3.78
N SER A 104 -11.55 9.94 -3.80
CA SER A 104 -11.63 8.97 -2.70
C SER A 104 -10.40 8.06 -2.56
N LEU A 105 -9.57 7.97 -3.61
CA LEU A 105 -8.39 7.10 -3.65
C LEU A 105 -7.07 7.86 -3.47
N ARG A 106 -7.01 9.13 -3.88
CA ARG A 106 -5.76 9.91 -3.90
C ARG A 106 -5.85 11.30 -3.26
N GLY A 107 -7.03 11.72 -2.84
CA GLY A 107 -7.26 13.06 -2.33
C GLY A 107 -6.63 13.28 -0.97
N GLU A 108 -6.66 14.54 -0.52
CA GLU A 108 -6.34 14.90 0.86
C GLU A 108 -7.29 14.19 1.85
N PRO A 109 -6.81 13.86 3.06
CA PRO A 109 -7.61 13.28 4.12
C PRO A 109 -8.87 14.11 4.41
N ALA A 110 -10.02 13.44 4.46
CA ALA A 110 -11.30 14.06 4.79
C ALA A 110 -12.33 13.01 5.21
N VAL A 111 -13.33 13.42 5.99
CA VAL A 111 -14.44 12.55 6.46
C VAL A 111 -15.15 11.82 5.30
N ARG A 112 -15.26 12.45 4.13
CA ARG A 112 -15.90 11.84 2.93
C ARG A 112 -14.94 10.94 2.12
N ARG A 113 -13.71 10.76 2.58
CA ARG A 113 -12.63 10.01 1.93
C ARG A 113 -11.98 9.08 2.97
N PRO A 114 -12.74 8.16 3.57
CA PRO A 114 -12.28 7.31 4.67
C PRO A 114 -11.03 6.50 4.32
N PHE A 115 -10.82 6.11 3.05
CA PHE A 115 -9.56 5.48 2.65
C PHE A 115 -8.35 6.42 2.81
N CYS A 116 -8.45 7.64 2.29
CA CYS A 116 -7.39 8.64 2.44
C CYS A 116 -7.17 9.02 3.91
N GLN A 117 -8.27 9.14 4.67
CA GLN A 117 -8.23 9.41 6.12
C GLN A 117 -7.54 8.28 6.88
N PHE A 118 -7.90 7.02 6.63
CA PHE A 118 -7.27 5.85 7.22
C PHE A 118 -5.76 5.82 6.93
N MET A 119 -5.37 6.09 5.68
CA MET A 119 -3.98 6.12 5.24
C MET A 119 -3.16 7.29 5.80
N SER A 120 -3.81 8.33 6.35
CA SER A 120 -3.14 9.49 6.94
C SER A 120 -2.98 9.43 8.44
N TYR A 121 -3.53 8.43 9.13
CA TYR A 121 -3.21 8.24 10.54
C TYR A 121 -1.72 7.97 10.70
N ASP A 122 -1.06 8.70 11.61
CA ASP A 122 0.39 8.58 11.85
C ASP A 122 0.81 7.14 12.13
N TYR A 123 0.02 6.42 12.94
CA TYR A 123 0.22 5.00 13.19
C TYR A 123 0.23 4.17 11.90
N ILE A 124 -0.76 4.35 11.04
CA ILE A 124 -0.91 3.59 9.79
C ILE A 124 0.20 3.97 8.80
N ASP A 125 0.46 5.26 8.58
CA ASP A 125 1.53 5.71 7.70
C ASP A 125 2.89 5.17 8.16
N HIS A 126 3.20 5.28 9.45
CA HIS A 126 4.44 4.78 10.01
C HIS A 126 4.57 3.26 9.89
N LEU A 127 3.50 2.52 10.20
CA LEU A 127 3.46 1.06 10.09
C LEU A 127 3.75 0.59 8.65
N LEU A 128 3.01 1.15 7.69
CA LEU A 128 3.11 0.77 6.29
C LEU A 128 4.46 1.20 5.69
N ARG A 129 4.92 2.42 6.01
CA ARG A 129 6.24 2.92 5.59
C ARG A 129 7.36 2.04 6.10
N SER A 130 7.36 1.74 7.41
CA SER A 130 8.37 0.91 8.05
C SER A 130 8.39 -0.51 7.47
N TYR A 131 7.21 -1.04 7.14
CA TYR A 131 7.10 -2.32 6.45
C TYR A 131 7.78 -2.28 5.08
N VAL A 132 7.39 -1.36 4.20
CA VAL A 132 7.92 -1.25 2.83
C VAL A 132 9.43 -0.97 2.84
N GLN A 133 9.89 -0.04 3.69
CA GLN A 133 11.32 0.27 3.85
C GLN A 133 12.11 -0.94 4.38
N GLY A 134 11.54 -1.71 5.30
CA GLY A 134 12.12 -2.95 5.79
C GLY A 134 12.29 -4.00 4.68
N ILE A 135 11.26 -4.22 3.85
CA ILE A 135 11.32 -5.12 2.71
C ILE A 135 12.36 -4.63 1.68
N ALA A 136 12.30 -3.35 1.31
CA ALA A 136 13.24 -2.75 0.36
C ALA A 136 14.70 -2.90 0.82
N SER A 137 14.97 -2.64 2.10
CA SER A 137 16.32 -2.76 2.67
C SER A 137 16.84 -4.20 2.67
N ARG A 138 15.97 -5.20 2.90
CA ARG A 138 16.36 -6.62 2.77
C ARG A 138 16.58 -7.00 1.31
N MET A 139 15.66 -6.60 0.43
CA MET A 139 15.72 -6.84 -1.01
C MET A 139 17.02 -6.31 -1.62
N ILE A 140 17.36 -5.04 -1.38
CA ILE A 140 18.54 -4.37 -1.92
C ILE A 140 19.84 -5.06 -1.45
N ARG A 141 19.91 -5.47 -0.17
CA ARG A 141 21.09 -6.19 0.36
C ARG A 141 21.26 -7.58 -0.23
N SER A 142 20.16 -8.26 -0.53
CA SER A 142 20.19 -9.63 -1.08
C SER A 142 20.35 -9.68 -2.60
N ALA A 143 19.92 -8.65 -3.32
CA ALA A 143 19.94 -8.62 -4.78
C ALA A 143 21.35 -8.41 -5.32
N ARG A 144 21.86 -9.39 -6.09
CA ARG A 144 23.13 -9.27 -6.83
C ARG A 144 22.95 -8.56 -8.17
N ARG A 145 21.73 -8.59 -8.71
CA ARG A 145 21.33 -7.95 -9.96
C ARG A 145 19.99 -7.24 -9.76
N PRO A 146 19.73 -6.11 -10.43
CA PRO A 146 18.47 -5.38 -10.28
C PRO A 146 17.25 -6.24 -10.67
N GLN A 147 17.39 -7.19 -11.60
CA GLN A 147 16.30 -8.09 -12.01
C GLN A 147 15.83 -9.05 -10.90
N GLN A 148 16.61 -9.21 -9.82
CA GLN A 148 16.22 -10.02 -8.65
C GLN A 148 15.39 -9.22 -7.64
N ALA A 149 15.27 -7.91 -7.83
CA ALA A 149 14.55 -7.00 -6.96
C ALA A 149 13.26 -6.50 -7.62
N SER A 150 12.34 -6.01 -6.81
CA SER A 150 11.13 -5.32 -7.26
C SER A 150 11.39 -3.81 -7.38
N MET A 151 11.36 -3.30 -8.60
CA MET A 151 11.48 -1.86 -8.89
C MET A 151 10.39 -1.05 -8.19
N VAL A 152 9.16 -1.56 -8.14
CA VAL A 152 8.03 -0.91 -7.45
C VAL A 152 8.33 -0.73 -5.96
N VAL A 153 8.81 -1.78 -5.30
CA VAL A 153 9.14 -1.72 -3.85
C VAL A 153 10.28 -0.73 -3.60
N TYR A 154 11.31 -0.72 -4.46
CA TYR A 154 12.42 0.24 -4.37
C TYR A 154 11.93 1.68 -4.48
N LEU A 155 11.17 2.00 -5.54
CA LEU A 155 10.72 3.36 -5.81
C LEU A 155 9.74 3.86 -4.74
N VAL A 156 8.81 3.02 -4.28
CA VAL A 156 7.87 3.42 -3.21
C VAL A 156 8.61 3.66 -1.90
N ALA A 157 9.55 2.80 -1.51
CA ALA A 157 10.33 3.00 -0.28
C ALA A 157 11.09 4.33 -0.29
N ARG A 158 11.64 4.71 -1.46
CA ARG A 158 12.39 5.95 -1.67
C ARG A 158 11.51 7.20 -1.70
N HIS A 159 10.34 7.12 -2.34
CA HIS A 159 9.47 8.27 -2.61
C HIS A 159 8.23 8.34 -1.71
N TRP A 160 8.13 7.51 -0.66
CA TRP A 160 6.96 7.33 0.21
C TRP A 160 6.17 8.61 0.50
N THR A 161 6.85 9.65 0.99
CA THR A 161 6.24 10.91 1.43
C THR A 161 5.61 11.73 0.30
N THR A 162 6.05 11.51 -0.94
CA THR A 162 5.55 12.22 -2.14
C THR A 162 4.44 11.45 -2.86
N LEU A 163 4.19 10.20 -2.45
CA LEU A 163 3.15 9.35 -3.06
C LEU A 163 1.80 9.60 -2.42
N ASP A 164 0.75 9.54 -3.23
CA ASP A 164 -0.63 9.54 -2.76
C ASP A 164 -1.03 8.18 -2.14
N PRO A 165 -2.13 8.13 -1.36
CA PRO A 165 -2.57 6.91 -0.66
C PRO A 165 -2.68 5.67 -1.55
N LEU A 166 -3.21 5.79 -2.77
CA LEU A 166 -3.35 4.66 -3.68
C LEU A 166 -1.98 4.10 -4.10
N ARG A 167 -1.00 4.96 -4.44
CA ARG A 167 0.34 4.50 -4.81
C ARG A 167 1.12 3.92 -3.62
N ARG A 168 0.90 4.44 -2.40
CA ARG A 168 1.41 3.80 -1.17
C ARG A 168 0.83 2.40 -1.00
N ALA A 169 -0.47 2.23 -1.21
CA ALA A 169 -1.14 0.94 -1.16
C ALA A 169 -0.56 -0.07 -2.17
N GLN A 170 -0.33 0.36 -3.41
CA GLN A 170 0.34 -0.47 -4.44
C GLN A 170 1.71 -0.94 -3.98
N GLY A 171 2.49 -0.04 -3.37
CA GLY A 171 3.82 -0.39 -2.84
C GLY A 171 3.78 -1.36 -1.67
N VAL A 172 2.81 -1.23 -0.77
CA VAL A 172 2.61 -2.18 0.35
C VAL A 172 2.28 -3.57 -0.20
N LEU A 173 1.35 -3.67 -1.15
CA LEU A 173 0.97 -4.94 -1.76
C LEU A 173 2.13 -5.57 -2.55
N ALA A 174 2.91 -4.75 -3.28
CA ALA A 174 4.10 -5.22 -3.96
C ALA A 174 5.18 -5.72 -2.98
N ALA A 175 5.35 -5.05 -1.84
CA ALA A 175 6.27 -5.46 -0.78
C ALA A 175 5.83 -6.78 -0.14
N LYS A 176 4.52 -6.96 0.10
CA LYS A 176 3.94 -8.23 0.56
C LYS A 176 4.18 -9.36 -0.43
N GLY A 177 3.86 -9.16 -1.71
CA GLY A 177 4.07 -10.16 -2.75
C GLY A 177 5.54 -10.56 -2.88
N TYR A 178 6.47 -9.60 -2.76
CA TYR A 178 7.91 -9.90 -2.76
C TYR A 178 8.33 -10.73 -1.52
N ASP A 179 7.86 -10.37 -0.32
CA ASP A 179 8.18 -11.11 0.91
C ASP A 179 7.65 -12.56 0.87
N GLU A 180 6.42 -12.75 0.38
CA GLU A 180 5.81 -14.07 0.17
C GLU A 180 6.57 -14.90 -0.86
N TYR A 181 6.97 -14.30 -1.98
CA TYR A 181 7.79 -14.97 -2.99
C TYR A 181 9.14 -15.44 -2.41
N ILE A 182 9.84 -14.60 -1.65
CA ILE A 182 11.11 -14.99 -1.03
C ILE A 182 10.92 -16.13 -0.03
N LYS A 183 9.85 -16.08 0.78
CA LYS A 183 9.50 -17.17 1.71
C LYS A 183 9.21 -18.47 0.97
N SER A 184 8.48 -18.43 -0.13
CA SER A 184 8.20 -19.62 -0.93
C SER A 184 9.47 -20.21 -1.56
N GLN A 185 10.36 -19.37 -2.09
CA GLN A 185 11.63 -19.82 -2.68
C GLN A 185 12.54 -20.47 -1.63
N ALA A 186 12.62 -19.90 -0.42
CA ALA A 186 13.40 -20.47 0.67
C ALA A 186 12.85 -21.83 1.13
N ALA A 187 11.52 -21.98 1.21
CA ALA A 187 10.88 -23.24 1.53
C ALA A 187 11.19 -24.33 0.48
N VAL A 188 11.15 -24.00 -0.81
CA VAL A 188 11.53 -24.92 -1.90
C VAL A 188 12.99 -25.33 -1.80
N ALA A 189 13.88 -24.43 -1.36
CA ALA A 189 15.29 -24.72 -1.16
C ALA A 189 15.59 -25.50 0.14
N GLY A 190 14.59 -25.94 0.89
CA GLY A 190 14.76 -26.67 2.16
C GLY A 190 15.22 -25.79 3.32
N HIS A 191 15.20 -24.47 3.17
CA HIS A 191 15.52 -23.54 4.26
C HIS A 191 14.24 -23.24 5.03
N SER A 192 14.23 -23.54 6.33
CA SER A 192 13.20 -23.03 7.21
C SER A 192 13.43 -21.53 7.40
N VAL A 193 12.61 -20.71 6.73
CA VAL A 193 12.53 -19.29 7.11
C VAL A 193 11.87 -19.29 8.48
N PRO A 194 12.55 -18.83 9.55
CA PRO A 194 11.89 -18.66 10.82
C PRO A 194 10.65 -17.83 10.56
N VAL A 195 9.48 -18.37 10.90
CA VAL A 195 8.21 -17.64 10.84
C VAL A 195 8.42 -16.47 11.79
N SER A 196 8.89 -15.34 11.25
CA SER A 196 8.92 -14.10 12.00
C SER A 196 7.47 -13.87 12.32
N SER A 197 7.10 -14.10 13.58
CA SER A 197 5.77 -13.90 14.14
C SER A 197 5.39 -12.45 13.87
N SER A 198 4.84 -12.21 12.67
CA SER A 198 4.70 -10.89 12.07
C SER A 198 3.43 -10.22 12.58
N ARG A 199 3.04 -10.50 13.83
CA ARG A 199 2.33 -9.50 14.63
C ARG A 199 3.34 -8.39 14.93
N ARG A 200 3.60 -7.57 13.91
CA ARG A 200 4.28 -6.29 14.08
C ARG A 200 3.28 -5.34 14.70
N SER A 201 3.07 -5.51 16.00
CA SER A 201 2.49 -4.46 16.82
C SER A 201 3.61 -3.47 17.11
N LEU A 202 3.39 -2.19 16.81
CA LEU A 202 4.32 -1.09 17.15
C LEU A 202 4.30 -0.78 18.66
N SER A 203 4.19 -1.79 19.53
CA SER A 203 4.07 -1.64 20.99
C SER A 203 5.27 -0.96 21.67
N ALA A 204 6.25 -0.46 20.91
CA ALA A 204 7.49 0.14 21.39
C ALA A 204 7.68 1.61 20.95
N LEU A 205 6.67 2.27 20.36
CA LEU A 205 6.72 3.73 20.18
C LEU A 205 6.50 4.39 21.54
N SER A 206 7.61 4.64 22.26
CA SER A 206 7.59 5.49 23.44
C SER A 206 7.02 6.87 23.07
N PRO A 207 6.18 7.48 23.93
CA PRO A 207 5.65 8.80 23.67
C PRO A 207 6.80 9.79 23.50
N LEU A 208 6.74 10.60 22.45
CA LEU A 208 7.66 11.72 22.24
C LEU A 208 7.53 12.68 23.45
N PRO A 209 8.65 13.14 24.05
CA PRO A 209 8.59 14.15 25.10
C PRO A 209 8.01 15.45 24.54
N SER A 210 7.06 16.01 25.30
CA SER A 210 6.35 17.26 25.03
C SER A 210 7.24 18.48 24.92
#